data_AF-A0AA51M3I2-F1
#
_entry.id   AF-A0AA51M3I2-F1
#
_cell.length_a   1.000
_cell.length_b   1.000
_cell.length_c   1.000
_cell.angle_alpha   90.00
_cell.angle_beta   90.00
_cell.angle_gamma   90.00
#
_symmetry.space_group_name_H-M   'P 1'
#
loop_
_entity.id
_entity.type
_entity.pdbx_description
1 polymer ?
#
loop_
_entity_poly.entity_id
_entity_poly.type
_entity_poly.pdbx_seq_one_letter_code
_entity_poly.pdbx_strand_id
1 'polypeptide(L)'
;MGKTVLLLSAHRAITQKPIGQWACIFNNAAIAAASALERVERVAIIDWDVHHGNGTQKIFSEDDRVLYCSIHQRDIFPYTGWVDEVGSGTGKGFTINAPLHAKFTVADYRFVFEEVFIPALERFRPDAVLISAGQDALSDDPKSDMLLFP
;
A
#
# COMPACT_ATOMS: atom_id res chain seq x y z
N MET A 1 15.69 -19.08 -4.03
CA MET A 1 16.02 -17.68 -4.34
C MET A 1 15.35 -16.83 -3.26
N GLY A 2 16.12 -16.16 -2.42
CA GLY A 2 15.59 -15.48 -1.23
C GLY A 2 14.72 -14.29 -1.62
N LYS A 3 13.47 -14.26 -1.14
CA LYS A 3 12.63 -13.07 -1.26
C LYS A 3 13.18 -12.02 -0.30
N THR A 4 13.65 -10.89 -0.83
CA THR A 4 14.08 -9.76 0.00
C THR A 4 12.84 -9.01 0.49
N VAL A 5 12.78 -8.75 1.79
CA VAL A 5 11.76 -7.90 2.42
C VAL A 5 12.42 -6.61 2.87
N LEU A 6 11.89 -5.46 2.45
CA LEU A 6 12.36 -4.14 2.88
C LEU A 6 11.22 -3.35 3.53
N LEU A 7 11.46 -2.83 4.73
CA LEU A 7 10.53 -1.96 5.46
C LEU A 7 10.82 -0.50 5.10
N LEU A 8 9.81 0.24 4.65
CA LEU A 8 9.89 1.62 4.22
C LEU A 8 8.76 2.45 4.83
N SER A 9 8.97 3.75 4.92
CA SER A 9 7.94 4.74 5.28
C SER A 9 7.90 5.83 4.20
N ALA A 10 6.80 6.56 4.11
CA ALA A 10 6.46 7.55 3.07
C ALA A 10 6.04 6.96 1.71
N HIS A 11 4.72 7.02 1.47
CA HIS A 11 4.04 6.39 0.32
C HIS A 11 3.01 7.33 -0.36
N ARG A 12 2.89 8.58 0.12
CA ARG A 12 1.87 9.56 -0.34
C ARG A 12 2.38 10.65 -1.28
N ALA A 13 3.67 10.68 -1.62
CA ALA A 13 4.20 11.77 -2.45
C ALA A 13 3.71 11.63 -3.91
N ILE A 14 3.14 12.72 -4.46
CA ILE A 14 2.62 12.83 -5.83
C ILE A 14 3.26 14.01 -6.58
N THR A 15 3.33 13.93 -7.91
CA THR A 15 4.01 14.91 -8.78
C THR A 15 3.40 16.32 -8.76
N GLN A 16 2.12 16.45 -8.41
CA GLN A 16 1.44 17.74 -8.21
C GLN A 16 0.61 17.67 -6.92
N LYS A 17 1.09 18.30 -5.85
CA LYS A 17 0.43 18.24 -4.55
C LYS A 17 -0.70 19.28 -4.44
N PRO A 18 -1.95 18.88 -4.16
CA PRO A 18 -2.93 19.78 -3.59
C PRO A 18 -2.45 20.32 -2.23
N ILE A 19 -2.88 21.53 -1.88
CA ILE A 19 -2.59 22.15 -0.59
C ILE A 19 -3.06 21.22 0.54
N GLY A 20 -2.16 20.84 1.45
CA GLY A 20 -2.44 19.97 2.60
C GLY A 20 -1.78 18.59 2.55
N GLN A 21 -1.22 18.16 1.42
CA GLN A 21 -0.57 16.84 1.26
C GLN A 21 0.94 16.86 1.57
N TRP A 22 1.35 17.49 2.67
CA TRP A 22 2.76 17.80 2.95
C TRP A 22 3.53 16.70 3.69
N ALA A 23 2.89 15.60 4.08
CA ALA A 23 3.52 14.57 4.94
C ALA A 23 4.69 13.81 4.27
N CYS A 24 4.72 13.66 2.94
CA CYS A 24 5.78 12.94 2.23
C CYS A 24 6.39 13.80 1.12
N ILE A 25 7.68 14.17 1.21
CA ILE A 25 8.40 14.91 0.16
C ILE A 25 8.83 13.96 -0.97
N PHE A 26 9.31 12.76 -0.61
CA PHE A 26 9.67 11.69 -1.51
C PHE A 26 8.77 10.46 -1.26
N ASN A 27 8.55 9.64 -2.29
CA ASN A 27 7.88 8.35 -2.17
C ASN A 27 8.95 7.25 -2.10
N ASN A 28 9.36 6.89 -0.88
CA ASN A 28 10.48 5.95 -0.69
C ASN A 28 10.11 4.55 -1.18
N ALA A 29 8.86 4.14 -0.97
CA ALA A 29 8.36 2.86 -1.47
C ALA A 29 8.47 2.78 -2.99
N ALA A 30 8.04 3.83 -3.69
CA ALA A 30 8.13 3.88 -5.15
C ALA A 30 9.58 3.95 -5.66
N ILE A 31 10.45 4.72 -5.00
CA ILE A 31 11.88 4.77 -5.36
C ILE A 31 12.53 3.39 -5.20
N ALA A 32 12.26 2.71 -4.09
CA ALA A 32 12.79 1.38 -3.84
C ALA A 32 12.26 0.34 -4.85
N ALA A 33 10.97 0.39 -5.19
CA ALA A 33 10.37 -0.50 -6.18
C ALA A 33 10.98 -0.28 -7.56
N ALA A 34 11.07 0.99 -8.02
CA ALA A 34 11.68 1.33 -9.29
C ALA A 34 13.15 0.87 -9.37
N SER A 35 13.92 1.07 -8.28
CA SER A 35 15.31 0.61 -8.22
C SER A 35 15.41 -0.93 -8.21
N ALA A 36 14.51 -1.63 -7.52
CA ALA A 36 14.48 -3.09 -7.53
C ALA A 36 14.16 -3.65 -8.93
N LEU A 37 13.24 -3.02 -9.66
CA LEU A 37 12.84 -3.40 -11.02
C LEU A 37 13.97 -3.26 -12.07
N GLU A 38 15.10 -2.63 -11.73
CA GLU A 38 16.31 -2.68 -12.57
C GLU A 38 17.01 -4.05 -12.51
N ARG A 39 16.69 -4.87 -11.49
CA ARG A 39 17.36 -6.15 -11.20
C ARG A 39 16.41 -7.34 -11.13
N VAL A 40 15.10 -7.09 -10.95
CA VAL A 40 14.07 -8.12 -10.87
C VAL A 40 12.89 -7.81 -11.78
N GLU A 41 12.07 -8.82 -12.06
CA GLU A 41 10.94 -8.66 -12.98
C GLU A 41 9.72 -8.09 -12.29
N ARG A 42 9.42 -8.55 -11.07
CA ARG A 42 8.18 -8.25 -10.34
C ARG A 42 8.45 -7.85 -8.89
N VAL A 43 7.85 -6.74 -8.46
CA VAL A 43 7.93 -6.24 -7.08
C VAL A 43 6.52 -6.15 -6.50
N ALA A 44 6.31 -6.63 -5.29
CA ALA A 44 5.08 -6.36 -4.55
C ALA A 44 5.32 -5.30 -3.49
N ILE A 45 4.37 -4.37 -3.33
CA ILE A 45 4.36 -3.37 -2.27
C ILE A 45 3.11 -3.63 -1.42
N ILE A 46 3.32 -3.92 -0.14
CA ILE A 46 2.26 -4.06 0.86
C ILE A 46 2.24 -2.79 1.70
N ASP A 47 1.10 -2.14 1.82
CA ASP A 47 0.94 -0.89 2.53
C ASP A 47 -0.12 -1.05 3.63
N TRP A 48 0.33 -1.02 4.88
CA TRP A 48 -0.55 -1.16 6.05
C TRP A 48 -0.67 0.12 6.88
N ASP A 49 -0.14 1.24 6.38
CA ASP A 49 -0.39 2.56 6.96
C ASP A 49 -1.90 2.84 7.01
N VAL A 50 -2.35 3.56 8.03
CA VAL A 50 -3.79 3.81 8.18
C VAL A 50 -4.36 4.64 7.02
N HIS A 51 -3.52 5.43 6.34
CA HIS A 51 -3.92 6.24 5.20
C HIS A 51 -3.58 5.51 3.90
N HIS A 52 -4.48 5.59 2.92
CA HIS A 52 -4.17 5.09 1.59
C HIS A 52 -2.91 5.74 0.99
N GLY A 53 -2.01 4.93 0.43
CA GLY A 53 -0.84 5.38 -0.31
C GLY A 53 -1.13 5.77 -1.75
N ASN A 54 -1.99 6.77 -1.89
CA ASN A 54 -2.44 7.36 -3.15
C ASN A 54 -1.30 7.73 -4.11
N GLY A 55 -0.12 8.11 -3.58
CA GLY A 55 1.04 8.39 -4.41
C GLY A 55 1.69 7.15 -5.00
N THR A 56 1.84 6.11 -4.20
CA THR A 56 2.36 4.81 -4.66
C THR A 56 1.42 4.18 -5.68
N GLN A 57 0.11 4.17 -5.38
CA GLN A 57 -0.91 3.72 -6.34
C GLN A 57 -0.80 4.47 -7.67
N LYS A 58 -0.74 5.81 -7.62
CA LYS A 58 -0.68 6.63 -8.84
C LYS A 58 0.58 6.38 -9.67
N ILE A 59 1.73 6.15 -9.04
CA ILE A 59 2.99 5.92 -9.75
C ILE A 59 2.95 4.61 -10.54
N PHE A 60 2.35 3.56 -9.97
CA PHE A 60 2.33 2.23 -10.56
C PHE A 60 0.98 1.84 -11.18
N SER A 61 0.05 2.78 -11.36
CA SER A 61 -1.32 2.46 -11.79
C SER A 61 -1.38 1.76 -13.15
N GLU A 62 -0.38 1.97 -14.01
CA GLU A 62 -0.29 1.37 -15.35
C GLU A 62 0.77 0.25 -15.47
N ASP A 63 1.49 -0.08 -14.39
CA ASP A 63 2.63 -1.01 -14.41
C ASP A 63 2.24 -2.40 -13.87
N ASP A 64 2.22 -3.42 -14.73
CA ASP A 64 1.91 -4.80 -14.37
C ASP A 64 3.08 -5.54 -13.70
N ARG A 65 4.24 -4.90 -13.59
CA ARG A 65 5.40 -5.40 -12.86
C ARG A 65 5.35 -5.07 -11.38
N VAL A 66 4.37 -4.26 -10.94
CA VAL A 66 4.18 -3.89 -9.53
C VAL A 66 2.80 -4.27 -9.05
N LEU A 67 2.72 -5.18 -8.08
CA LEU A 67 1.50 -5.43 -7.32
C LEU A 67 1.48 -4.49 -6.11
N TYR A 68 0.53 -3.55 -6.06
CA TYR A 68 0.29 -2.69 -4.91
C TYR A 68 -0.92 -3.20 -4.11
N CYS A 69 -0.72 -3.53 -2.83
CA CYS A 69 -1.77 -3.93 -1.91
C CYS A 69 -1.83 -2.94 -0.75
N SER A 70 -2.95 -2.22 -0.60
CA SER A 70 -3.14 -1.26 0.49
C SER A 70 -4.32 -1.64 1.36
N ILE A 71 -4.09 -1.71 2.67
CA ILE A 71 -5.13 -1.78 3.68
C ILE A 71 -5.09 -0.48 4.49
N HIS A 72 -6.20 0.22 4.57
CA HIS A 72 -6.26 1.55 5.16
C HIS A 72 -7.65 1.83 5.72
N GLN A 73 -7.76 2.79 6.63
CA GLN A 73 -9.05 3.28 7.07
C GLN A 73 -9.69 4.10 5.94
N ARG A 74 -10.94 3.82 5.64
CA ARG A 74 -11.73 4.54 4.63
C ARG A 74 -12.27 5.85 5.21
N ASP A 75 -12.78 6.72 4.34
CA ASP A 75 -13.42 7.99 4.71
C ASP A 75 -12.52 8.98 5.49
N ILE A 76 -11.20 8.75 5.49
CA ILE A 76 -10.18 9.69 6.00
C ILE A 76 -9.24 10.10 4.87
N PHE A 77 -8.44 11.14 5.11
CA PHE A 77 -7.43 11.59 4.15
C PHE A 77 -6.59 10.38 3.65
N PRO A 78 -6.30 10.24 2.35
CA PRO A 78 -6.54 11.19 1.25
C PRO A 78 -7.90 11.06 0.54
N TYR A 79 -8.87 10.32 1.09
CA TYR A 79 -10.21 10.09 0.49
C TYR A 79 -10.16 9.39 -0.88
N THR A 80 -9.21 8.46 -1.03
CA THR A 80 -9.02 7.59 -2.22
C THR A 80 -8.70 6.18 -1.73
N GLY A 81 -8.55 5.22 -2.64
CA GLY A 81 -8.27 3.81 -2.30
C GLY A 81 -9.54 2.97 -2.22
N TRP A 82 -10.54 3.29 -3.05
CA TRP A 82 -11.75 2.50 -3.14
C TRP A 82 -11.49 1.14 -3.80
N VAL A 83 -12.36 0.18 -3.51
CA VAL A 83 -12.19 -1.23 -3.95
C VAL A 83 -12.20 -1.39 -5.47
N ASP A 84 -12.81 -0.44 -6.19
CA ASP A 84 -12.91 -0.39 -7.65
C ASP A 84 -11.74 0.35 -8.33
N GLU A 85 -10.87 1.00 -7.54
CA GLU A 85 -9.60 1.56 -8.01
C GLU A 85 -8.56 0.45 -8.20
N VAL A 86 -8.62 -0.27 -9.31
CA VAL A 86 -7.83 -1.49 -9.56
C VAL A 86 -6.64 -1.29 -10.51
N GLY A 87 -6.20 -0.05 -10.73
CA GLY A 87 -5.22 0.30 -11.76
C GLY A 87 -5.84 0.51 -13.14
N SER A 88 -5.02 0.84 -14.13
CA SER A 88 -5.41 1.20 -15.50
C SER A 88 -4.47 0.61 -16.54
N GLY A 89 -4.90 0.59 -17.81
CA GLY A 89 -4.07 0.08 -18.90
C GLY A 89 -3.57 -1.36 -18.65
N THR A 90 -2.27 -1.57 -18.82
CA THR A 90 -1.58 -2.84 -18.53
C THR A 90 -1.58 -3.19 -17.05
N GLY A 91 -1.50 -2.21 -16.15
CA GLY A 91 -1.54 -2.38 -14.69
C GLY A 91 -2.92 -2.68 -14.11
N LYS A 92 -3.97 -2.81 -14.92
CA LYS A 92 -5.31 -3.16 -14.43
C LYS A 92 -5.30 -4.55 -13.77
N GLY A 93 -5.73 -4.60 -12.51
CA GLY A 93 -5.71 -5.79 -11.65
C GLY A 93 -4.48 -5.91 -10.76
N PHE A 94 -3.52 -4.97 -10.85
CA PHE A 94 -2.30 -4.95 -10.04
C PHE A 94 -2.33 -3.91 -8.91
N THR A 95 -3.49 -3.29 -8.67
CA THR A 95 -3.78 -2.52 -7.45
C THR A 95 -4.92 -3.21 -6.71
N ILE A 96 -4.72 -3.47 -5.42
CA ILE A 96 -5.71 -4.07 -4.53
C ILE A 96 -5.87 -3.17 -3.31
N ASN A 97 -7.03 -2.54 -3.20
CA ASN A 97 -7.38 -1.72 -2.05
C ASN A 97 -8.35 -2.45 -1.13
N ALA A 98 -8.07 -2.41 0.17
CA ALA A 98 -8.91 -2.89 1.25
C ALA A 98 -9.29 -1.72 2.20
N PRO A 99 -10.25 -0.87 1.80
CA PRO A 99 -10.74 0.23 2.63
C PRO A 99 -11.57 -0.31 3.80
N LEU A 100 -11.09 -0.15 5.03
CA LEU A 100 -11.72 -0.64 6.25
C LEU A 100 -12.50 0.45 6.97
N HIS A 101 -13.57 0.06 7.68
CA HIS A 101 -14.27 0.95 8.59
C HIS A 101 -13.42 1.25 9.83
N ALA A 102 -13.67 2.43 10.43
CA ALA A 102 -13.19 2.75 11.77
C ALA A 102 -13.49 1.64 12.78
N LYS A 103 -12.65 1.52 13.80
CA LYS A 103 -12.75 0.54 14.91
C LYS A 103 -12.47 -0.91 14.53
N PHE A 104 -12.06 -1.18 13.29
CA PHE A 104 -11.56 -2.50 12.91
C PHE A 104 -10.24 -2.81 13.65
N THR A 105 -10.02 -4.09 13.85
CA THR A 105 -9.00 -4.65 14.75
C THR A 105 -7.93 -5.41 13.97
N VAL A 106 -6.93 -5.92 14.69
CA VAL A 106 -5.93 -6.83 14.11
C VAL A 106 -6.55 -8.08 13.49
N ALA A 107 -7.70 -8.56 13.97
CA ALA A 107 -8.40 -9.72 13.40
C ALA A 107 -8.93 -9.42 11.99
N ASP A 108 -9.41 -8.19 11.76
CA ASP A 108 -9.89 -7.75 10.46
C ASP A 108 -8.74 -7.55 9.47
N TYR A 109 -7.61 -7.00 9.95
CA TYR A 109 -6.37 -6.94 9.16
C TYR A 109 -5.92 -8.35 8.78
N ARG A 110 -5.85 -9.27 9.75
CA ARG A 110 -5.47 -10.66 9.51
C ARG A 110 -6.35 -11.30 8.45
N PHE A 111 -7.66 -11.10 8.52
CA PHE A 111 -8.60 -11.62 7.52
C PHE A 111 -8.29 -11.09 6.10
N VAL A 112 -8.05 -9.79 5.93
CA VAL A 112 -7.66 -9.22 4.62
C VAL A 112 -6.33 -9.80 4.14
N PHE A 113 -5.35 -9.97 5.03
CA PHE A 113 -4.07 -10.56 4.66
C PHE A 113 -4.23 -12.02 4.21
N GLU A 114 -4.93 -12.84 4.97
CA GLU A 114 -5.11 -14.27 4.69
C GLU A 114 -5.97 -14.54 3.45
N GLU A 115 -7.06 -13.79 3.29
CA GLU A 115 -8.05 -14.07 2.25
C GLU A 115 -7.80 -13.28 0.96
N VAL A 116 -7.03 -12.19 1.01
CA VAL A 116 -6.84 -11.28 -0.14
C VAL A 116 -5.37 -11.12 -0.49
N PHE A 117 -4.54 -10.58 0.41
CA PHE A 117 -3.17 -10.17 0.05
C PHE A 117 -2.24 -11.37 -0.18
N ILE A 118 -2.26 -12.37 0.70
CA ILE A 118 -1.44 -13.57 0.54
C ILE A 118 -1.79 -14.31 -0.76
N PRO A 119 -3.07 -14.61 -1.07
CA PRO A 119 -3.44 -15.21 -2.35
C PRO A 119 -3.02 -14.38 -3.57
N ALA A 120 -3.10 -13.05 -3.49
CA ALA A 120 -2.64 -12.17 -4.56
C ALA A 120 -1.12 -12.26 -4.77
N LEU A 121 -0.34 -12.22 -3.68
CA LEU A 121 1.12 -12.37 -3.70
C LEU A 121 1.55 -13.74 -4.25
N GLU A 122 0.84 -14.80 -3.90
CA GLU A 122 1.09 -16.15 -4.41
C GLU A 122 0.86 -16.25 -5.92
N ARG A 123 -0.21 -15.63 -6.43
CA ARG A 123 -0.49 -15.58 -7.88
C ARG A 123 0.51 -14.70 -8.62
N PHE A 124 0.85 -13.55 -8.06
CA PHE A 124 1.76 -12.58 -8.66
C PHE A 124 3.21 -13.06 -8.69
N ARG A 125 3.62 -13.88 -7.69
CA ARG A 125 4.98 -14.41 -7.53
C ARG A 125 6.05 -13.31 -7.65
N PRO A 126 6.03 -12.31 -6.75
CA PRO A 126 7.03 -11.25 -6.76
C PRO A 126 8.42 -11.79 -6.43
N ASP A 127 9.43 -11.17 -7.01
CA ASP A 127 10.84 -11.45 -6.74
C ASP A 127 11.32 -10.70 -5.49
N ALA A 128 10.71 -9.54 -5.19
CA ALA A 128 10.95 -8.74 -4.00
C ALA A 128 9.63 -8.23 -3.40
N VAL A 129 9.59 -8.10 -2.06
CA VAL A 129 8.44 -7.55 -1.34
C VAL A 129 8.91 -6.31 -0.55
N LEU A 130 8.22 -5.21 -0.74
CA LEU A 130 8.41 -3.97 0.00
C LEU A 130 7.20 -3.76 0.90
N ILE A 131 7.42 -3.23 2.09
CA ILE A 131 6.34 -2.95 3.04
C ILE A 131 6.40 -1.48 3.43
N SER A 132 5.35 -0.73 3.11
CA SER A 132 5.08 0.59 3.68
C SER A 132 4.50 0.41 5.08
N ALA A 133 5.36 0.51 6.09
CA ALA A 133 5.07 0.09 7.45
C ALA A 133 4.68 1.26 8.37
N GLY A 134 3.56 1.93 8.09
CA GLY A 134 2.98 2.92 9.00
C GLY A 134 2.57 2.30 10.34
N GLN A 135 2.60 3.07 11.42
CA GLN A 135 2.16 2.65 12.76
C GLN A 135 0.95 3.44 13.26
N ASP A 136 0.40 4.31 12.42
CA ASP A 136 -0.71 5.19 12.75
C ASP A 136 -2.06 4.48 12.77
N ALA A 137 -2.11 3.16 12.52
CA ALA A 137 -3.29 2.33 12.76
C ALA A 137 -3.38 1.80 14.21
N LEU A 138 -2.37 2.04 15.04
CA LEU A 138 -2.40 1.66 16.45
C LEU A 138 -3.49 2.41 17.21
N SER A 139 -4.10 1.74 18.20
CA SER A 139 -5.27 2.25 18.94
C SER A 139 -5.06 3.56 19.70
N ASP A 140 -3.80 3.94 19.94
CA ASP A 140 -3.39 5.15 20.65
C ASP A 140 -2.93 6.27 19.71
N ASP A 141 -2.94 6.08 18.38
CA ASP A 141 -2.61 7.13 17.43
C ASP A 141 -3.82 8.07 17.19
N PRO A 142 -3.68 9.39 17.40
CA PRO A 142 -4.79 10.34 17.25
C PRO A 142 -5.21 10.60 15.80
N LYS A 143 -4.51 10.03 14.80
CA LYS A 143 -4.82 10.21 13.36
C LYS A 143 -5.74 9.12 12.81
N SER A 144 -6.08 8.14 13.64
CA SER A 144 -6.84 6.97 13.25
C SER A 144 -7.93 6.65 14.27
N ASP A 145 -8.95 5.94 13.80
CA ASP A 145 -9.95 5.32 14.66
C ASP A 145 -9.82 3.79 14.72
N MET A 146 -8.72 3.23 14.22
CA MET A 146 -8.47 1.79 14.22
C MET A 146 -8.06 1.29 15.62
N LEU A 147 -8.20 -0.01 15.86
CA LEU A 147 -7.97 -0.64 17.17
C LEU A 147 -6.92 -1.74 17.08
N LEU A 148 -5.75 -1.42 16.51
CA LEU A 148 -4.63 -2.36 16.47
C LEU A 148 -3.82 -2.28 17.76
N PHE A 149 -3.41 -3.46 18.22
CA PHE A 149 -2.50 -3.68 19.33
C PHE A 149 -1.32 -4.52 18.82
N PRO A 150 -0.08 -4.27 19.29
CA PRO A 150 1.11 -5.05 18.93
C PRO A 150 1.02 -6.54 19.28
#